data_AF-A0A6B3FN93-F1
#
_entry.id   AF-A0A6B3FN93-F1
#
_cell.length_a   1.000
_cell.length_b   1.000
_cell.length_c   1.000
_cell.angle_alpha   90.00
_cell.angle_beta   90.00
_cell.angle_gamma   90.00
#
_symmetry.space_group_name_H-M   'P 1'
#
loop_
_entity.id
_entity.type
_entity.pdbx_description
1 polymer ?
#
loop_
_entity_poly.entity_id
_entity_poly.type
_entity_poly.pdbx_seq_one_letter_code
_entity_poly.pdbx_strand_id
1 'polypeptide(L)' 'IGPVVDVEFPVDAMPDIYNALHVEVADPAEDGARKTLTLEVAQHLGDGVVRAISMQPTDGLVRQAPVTDTG' A
#
# COMPACT_ATOMS: atom_id res chain seq x y z
N ILE A 1 3.97 14.71 -4.07
CA ILE A 1 3.99 13.39 -4.74
C ILE A 1 4.68 12.46 -3.77
N GLY A 2 3.92 11.58 -3.12
CA GLY A 2 4.43 10.66 -2.11
C GLY A 2 5.30 9.56 -2.72
N PRO A 3 5.96 8.74 -1.87
CA PRO A 3 6.68 7.58 -2.33
C PRO A 3 5.75 6.63 -3.10
N VAL A 4 6.29 6.02 -4.15
CA VAL A 4 5.58 5.09 -5.02
C VAL A 4 5.85 3.67 -4.54
N VAL A 5 4.80 2.87 -4.41
CA VAL A 5 4.86 1.48 -3.95
C VAL A 5 4.19 0.59 -4.99
N ASP A 6 4.92 -0.42 -5.46
CA ASP A 6 4.35 -1.47 -6.31
C ASP A 6 3.83 -2.60 -5.41
N VAL A 7 2.58 -3.02 -5.63
CA VAL A 7 1.87 -4.03 -4.82
C VAL A 7 1.34 -5.12 -5.74
N GLU A 8 1.57 -6.38 -5.35
CA GLU A 8 1.08 -7.55 -6.07
C GLU A 8 -0.25 -8.02 -5.47
N PHE A 9 -1.23 -8.26 -6.33
CA PHE A 9 -2.53 -8.82 -6.02
C PHE A 9 -2.80 -10.03 -6.93
N PRO A 10 -3.64 -10.98 -6.49
CA PRO A 10 -4.20 -11.97 -7.39
C PRO A 10 -4.89 -11.30 -8.58
N VAL A 11 -4.70 -11.85 -9.78
CA VAL A 11 -5.25 -11.28 -11.03
C VAL A 11 -6.78 -11.15 -11.03
N ASP A 12 -7.46 -11.99 -10.25
CA ASP A 12 -8.92 -12.03 -10.07
C ASP A 12 -9.43 -11.16 -8.90
N ALA A 13 -8.52 -10.54 -8.14
CA ALA A 13 -8.81 -9.64 -7.02
C ALA A 13 -8.00 -8.34 -7.12
N MET A 14 -7.82 -7.84 -8.35
CA MET A 14 -7.12 -6.59 -8.61
C MET A 14 -7.96 -5.39 -8.13
N PRO A 15 -7.40 -4.47 -7.33
CA PRO A 15 -8.10 -3.28 -6.88
C PRO A 15 -8.27 -2.28 -8.04
N ASP A 16 -9.35 -1.52 -8.01
CA ASP A 16 -9.62 -0.47 -9.01
C ASP A 16 -8.66 0.72 -8.87
N ILE A 17 -8.49 1.48 -9.95
CA ILE A 17 -7.76 2.76 -9.88
C ILE A 17 -8.52 3.72 -8.96
N TYR A 18 -7.77 4.43 -8.12
CA TYR A 18 -8.24 5.29 -7.03
C TYR A 18 -8.76 4.57 -5.79
N ASN A 19 -8.69 3.23 -5.73
CA ASN A 19 -8.94 2.53 -4.48
C ASN A 19 -7.87 2.84 -3.44
N ALA A 20 -8.32 2.92 -2.19
CA ALA A 20 -7.43 3.00 -1.05
C ALA A 20 -6.98 1.59 -0.64
N LEU A 21 -5.68 1.44 -0.42
CA LEU A 21 -5.08 0.24 0.15
C LEU A 21 -4.55 0.58 1.54
N HIS A 22 -4.67 -0.37 2.47
CA HIS A 22 -4.13 -0.26 3.82
C HIS A 22 -2.98 -1.24 4.04
N VAL A 23 -1.91 -0.74 4.65
CA VAL A 23 -0.78 -1.54 5.12
C VAL A 23 -0.43 -1.14 6.54
N GLU A 24 -0.26 -2.11 7.41
CA GLU A 24 0.19 -1.88 8.80
C GLU A 24 1.71 -1.78 8.82
N VAL A 25 2.24 -0.66 9.32
CA VAL A 25 3.68 -0.41 9.45
C VAL A 25 4.03 -0.09 10.90
N ALA A 26 5.29 -0.32 11.27
CA ALA A 26 5.79 0.09 12.58
C ALA A 26 5.70 1.62 12.72
N ASP A 27 5.22 2.11 13.87
CA ASP A 27 5.20 3.54 14.13
C ASP A 27 6.58 3.99 14.64
N PRO A 28 7.31 4.85 13.91
CA PRO A 28 8.59 5.38 14.40
C PRO A 28 8.43 6.31 15.62
N ALA A 29 7.21 6.79 15.91
CA ALA A 29 6.94 7.69 17.04
C ALA A 29 6.74 6.94 18.37
N GLU A 30 6.38 5.66 18.34
CA GLU A 30 6.08 4.87 19.54
C GLU A 30 6.57 3.42 19.39
N ASP A 31 7.49 3.01 20.26
CA ASP A 31 8.10 1.68 20.21
C ASP A 31 7.06 0.57 20.42
N GLY A 32 7.01 -0.39 19.49
CA GLY A 32 6.06 -1.49 19.50
C GLY A 32 4.66 -1.14 18.97
N ALA A 33 4.38 0.13 18.65
CA ALA A 33 3.12 0.53 18.04
C ALA A 33 3.11 0.27 16.52
N ARG A 34 1.90 0.10 15.99
CA ARG A 34 1.65 0.02 14.54
C ARG A 34 0.72 1.14 14.14
N LYS A 35 0.90 1.62 12.92
CA LYS A 35 -0.01 2.56 12.27
C LYS A 35 -0.44 2.02 10.91
N THR A 36 -1.67 2.37 10.54
CA THR A 36 -2.17 2.13 9.19
C THR A 36 -1.61 3.20 8.27
N LEU A 37 -0.95 2.76 7.21
CA LEU A 37 -0.50 3.58 6.10
C LEU A 37 -1.50 3.43 4.95
N THR A 38 -2.06 4.55 4.50
CA THR A 38 -2.96 4.55 3.34
C THR A 38 -2.19 4.78 2.05
N LEU A 39 -2.42 3.92 1.07
CA LEU A 39 -1.94 4.03 -0.31
C LEU A 39 -3.15 4.23 -1.23
N GLU A 40 -2.96 4.90 -2.37
CA GLU A 40 -3.99 5.03 -3.40
C GLU A 40 -3.49 4.38 -4.70
N VAL A 41 -4.29 3.51 -5.31
CA VAL A 41 -3.96 2.88 -6.60
C VAL A 41 -3.94 3.94 -7.70
N ALA A 42 -2.78 4.13 -8.33
CA ALA A 42 -2.62 5.12 -9.39
C ALA A 42 -2.65 4.51 -10.80
N GLN A 43 -2.19 3.26 -10.95
CA GLN A 43 -2.18 2.56 -12.24
C GLN A 43 -2.05 1.04 -12.06
N HIS A 44 -2.55 0.30 -13.05
CA HIS A 44 -2.26 -1.12 -13.21
C HIS A 44 -1.03 -1.29 -14.11
N LEU A 45 -0.05 -2.08 -13.68
CA LEU A 45 1.17 -2.35 -14.43
C LEU A 45 1.07 -3.63 -15.28
N GLY A 46 0.07 -4.46 -15.02
CA GLY A 46 -0.06 -5.82 -15.57
C GLY A 46 0.47 -6.89 -14.61
N ASP A 47 0.27 -8.16 -14.96
CA ASP A 47 0.76 -9.33 -14.21
C ASP A 47 0.38 -9.34 -12.71
N GLY A 48 -0.80 -8.82 -12.36
CA GLY A 48 -1.26 -8.74 -10.97
C GLY A 48 -0.62 -7.61 -10.17
N VAL A 49 0.15 -6.70 -10.80
CA VAL A 49 0.82 -5.60 -10.12
C VAL A 49 0.10 -4.28 -10.30
N VAL A 50 -0.16 -3.59 -9.19
CA VAL A 50 -0.60 -2.19 -9.16
C VAL A 50 0.50 -1.30 -8.63
N ARG A 51 0.53 -0.06 -9.12
CA ARG A 51 1.37 0.99 -8.55
C ARG A 51 0.50 1.94 -7.77
N ALA A 52 0.80 2.05 -6.49
CA ALA A 52 0.10 2.90 -5.55
C ALA A 52 1.00 4.05 -5.06
N ILE A 53 0.36 5.15 -4.68
CA ILE A 53 1.02 6.34 -4.13
C ILE A 53 0.68 6.40 -2.65
N SER A 54 1.68 6.55 -1.79
CA SER A 54 1.42 6.72 -0.36
C SER A 54 0.92 8.12 -0.03
N MET A 55 -0.11 8.19 0.81
CA MET A 55 -0.69 9.45 1.30
C MET A 55 0.05 10.01 2.51
N GLN A 56 0.98 9.24 3.09
CA GLN A 56 1.76 9.60 4.28
C GLN A 56 3.23 9.15 4.10
N PRO A 57 4.16 9.52 5.00
CA PRO A 57 5.52 8.98 4.95
C PRO A 57 5.55 7.46 5.08
N THR A 58 6.38 6.80 4.26
CA THR A 58 6.51 5.33 4.20
C THR A 58 7.54 4.75 5.18
N ASP A 59 7.93 5.51 6.20
CA ASP A 59 8.82 5.03 7.26
C ASP A 59 8.22 3.79 7.94
N GLY A 60 9.04 2.75 8.09
CA GLY A 60 8.61 1.46 8.66
C GLY A 60 7.94 0.52 7.65
N LEU A 61 7.72 0.93 6.40
CA LEU A 61 7.23 0.03 5.34
C LEU A 61 8.33 -0.97 4.95
N VAL A 62 7.96 -2.25 4.94
CA VAL A 62 8.84 -3.35 4.54
C VAL A 62 8.26 -4.08 3.35
N ARG A 63 9.12 -4.73 2.57
CA ARG A 63 8.68 -5.59 1.46
C ARG A 63 7.88 -6.78 2.01
N GLN A 64 6.96 -7.28 1.20
CA GLN A 64 6.07 -8.39 1.55
C GLN A 64 5.15 -8.09 2.74
N ALA A 65 5.02 -6.81 3.14
CA ALA A 65 3.99 -6.40 4.09
C ALA A 65 2.60 -6.71 3.49
N PRO A 66 1.68 -7.31 4.27
CA PRO A 66 0.32 -7.55 3.81
C PRO A 66 -0.37 -6.23 3.49
N VAL A 67 -0.98 -6.17 2.30
CA VAL A 67 -1.75 -5.02 1.85
C VAL A 67 -3.20 -5.45 1.68
N THR A 68 -4.13 -4.63 2.17
CA THR A 68 -5.57 -4.88 2.11
C THR A 68 -6.22 -3.82 1.26
N ASP A 69 -6.92 -4.23 0.21
CA ASP A 69 -7.82 -3.35 -0.53
C ASP A 69 -9.07 -3.01 0.29
N THR A 70 -9.60 -1.79 0.14
CA THR A 70 -10.72 -1.29 0.92
C THR A 70 -12.04 -1.20 0.14
N GLY A 71 -12.07 -1.49 -1.16
CA GLY A 71 -13.29 -1.39 -1.97
C GLY A 71 -13.27 -2.18 -3.27
#